data_AF-A0A961WAL5-F1
#
_entry.id   AF-A0A961WAL5-F1
#
_cell.length_a   1.000
_cell.length_b   1.000
_cell.length_c   1.000
_cell.angle_alpha   90.00
_cell.angle_beta   90.00
_cell.angle_gamma   90.00
#
_symmetry.space_group_name_H-M   'P 1'
#
loop_
_entity.id
_entity.type
_entity.pdbx_description
1 polymer ?
#
loop_
_entity_poly.entity_id
_entity_poly.type
_entity_poly.pdbx_seq_one_letter_code
_entity_poly.pdbx_strand_id
1 'polypeptide(L)'
;MNRHIGLGTALLAVSLLTTPAFAFEGPELYEGEQALYDAALEEGMIVSFDTGPTWANWAAQFKAFKARYPGVEMVYNDLGSAATVVALDKSKNRPQADTAYYFAASALDAASKGLVEDFKPVNFDKLPEAFRQENGQWFTIHTLNVSFLVNTKLVENVPESWADL
;
A
#
# COMPACT_ATOMS: atom_id res chain seq x y z
N MET A 1 39.90 -25.72 38.89
CA MET A 1 38.78 -26.69 38.78
C MET A 1 37.49 -25.92 38.98
N ASN A 2 36.60 -26.01 37.99
CA ASN A 2 35.47 -25.12 37.70
C ASN A 2 34.43 -25.00 38.83
N ARG A 3 33.87 -23.79 39.01
CA ARG A 3 32.49 -23.62 39.48
C ARG A 3 31.77 -22.65 38.54
N HIS A 4 30.76 -23.20 37.87
CA HIS A 4 29.90 -22.56 36.88
C HIS A 4 29.00 -21.52 37.54
N ILE A 5 28.98 -20.29 37.02
CA ILE A 5 27.93 -19.29 37.29
C ILE A 5 27.06 -19.26 36.03
N GLY A 6 25.88 -19.87 36.10
CA GLY A 6 24.87 -19.79 35.05
C GLY A 6 24.13 -18.46 35.17
N LEU A 7 24.39 -17.54 34.24
CA LEU A 7 23.51 -16.39 34.01
C LEU A 7 22.33 -16.89 33.16
N GLY A 8 21.15 -16.99 33.77
CA GLY A 8 19.91 -17.25 33.07
C GLY A 8 19.46 -15.98 32.35
N THR A 9 19.57 -15.96 31.02
CA THR A 9 18.99 -14.90 30.18
C THR A 9 17.47 -15.10 30.14
N ALA A 10 16.71 -14.23 30.80
CA ALA A 10 15.26 -14.20 30.64
C ALA A 10 14.92 -13.55 29.28
N LEU A 11 14.48 -14.35 28.31
CA LEU A 11 13.84 -13.84 27.10
C LEU A 11 12.48 -13.24 27.48
N LEU A 12 12.34 -11.93 27.45
CA LEU A 12 11.02 -11.29 27.40
C LEU A 12 10.44 -11.51 26.00
N ALA A 13 9.49 -12.44 25.89
CA ALA A 13 8.65 -12.57 24.71
C ALA A 13 7.68 -11.38 24.69
N VAL A 14 7.97 -10.36 23.89
CA VAL A 14 6.99 -9.31 23.56
C VAL A 14 6.00 -9.94 22.58
N SER A 15 4.88 -10.42 23.11
CA SER A 15 3.75 -10.84 22.30
C SER A 15 3.16 -9.60 21.60
N LEU A 16 3.43 -9.47 20.31
CA LEU A 16 2.74 -8.54 19.40
C LEU A 16 1.25 -8.93 19.38
N LEU A 17 0.46 -8.27 20.21
CA LEU A 17 -0.99 -8.32 20.11
C LEU A 17 -1.38 -7.67 18.79
N THR A 18 -1.82 -8.47 17.83
CA THR A 18 -2.46 -7.99 16.60
C THR A 18 -3.77 -7.34 16.98
N THR A 19 -3.78 -6.03 17.21
CA THR A 19 -5.02 -5.26 17.35
C THR A 19 -5.74 -5.27 16.01
N PRO A 20 -6.99 -5.75 15.92
CA PRO A 20 -7.78 -5.64 14.70
C PRO A 20 -7.92 -4.16 14.32
N ALA A 21 -7.69 -3.85 13.05
CA ALA A 21 -7.90 -2.51 12.51
C ALA A 21 -9.41 -2.23 12.43
N PHE A 22 -9.93 -1.49 13.40
CA PHE A 22 -11.29 -0.95 13.35
C PHE A 22 -11.29 0.39 12.62
N ALA A 23 -12.41 0.74 11.99
CA ALA A 23 -12.63 2.10 11.50
C ALA A 23 -12.59 3.05 12.70
N PHE A 24 -11.68 4.02 12.68
CA PHE A 24 -11.60 5.04 13.72
C PHE A 24 -12.74 6.05 13.50
N GLU A 25 -13.66 6.15 14.46
CA GLU A 25 -14.79 7.09 14.45
C GLU A 25 -14.51 8.36 15.29
N GLY A 26 -13.25 8.56 15.69
CA GLY A 26 -12.83 9.68 16.53
C GLY A 26 -12.65 11.00 15.75
N PRO A 27 -11.94 11.98 16.33
CA PRO A 27 -11.67 13.28 15.69
C PRO A 27 -10.93 13.13 14.34
N GLU A 28 -10.60 14.25 13.71
CA GLU A 28 -9.80 14.23 12.49
C GLU A 28 -8.53 13.39 12.68
N LEU A 29 -8.21 12.54 11.70
CA LEU A 29 -6.98 11.73 11.68
C LEU A 29 -5.74 12.61 11.52
N TYR A 30 -5.92 13.76 10.87
CA TYR A 30 -4.91 14.75 10.59
C TYR A 30 -5.59 16.11 10.37
N GLU A 31 -4.85 17.18 10.59
CA GLU A 31 -5.37 18.54 10.43
C GLU A 31 -5.92 18.78 9.02
N GLY A 32 -7.17 19.23 8.93
CA GLY A 32 -7.81 19.62 7.68
C GLY A 32 -8.48 18.47 6.91
N GLU A 33 -8.56 17.28 7.51
CA GLU A 33 -9.24 16.14 6.92
C GLU A 33 -10.72 16.43 6.57
N GLN A 34 -11.46 17.11 7.46
CA GLN A 34 -12.88 17.41 7.20
C GLN A 34 -13.03 18.33 5.99
N ALA A 35 -12.18 19.34 5.86
CA ALA A 35 -12.21 20.25 4.72
C ALA A 35 -11.90 19.53 3.39
N LEU A 36 -10.97 18.56 3.41
CA LEU A 36 -10.70 17.71 2.24
C LEU A 36 -11.87 16.78 1.93
N TYR A 37 -12.53 16.23 2.96
CA TYR A 37 -13.71 15.41 2.75
C TYR A 37 -14.88 16.23 2.18
N ASP A 38 -15.13 17.43 2.68
CA ASP A 38 -16.17 18.33 2.17
C ASP A 38 -15.95 18.66 0.68
N ALA A 39 -14.70 18.88 0.26
CA ALA A 39 -14.37 19.06 -1.15
C ALA A 39 -14.58 17.78 -1.97
N ALA A 40 -14.14 16.63 -1.46
CA ALA A 40 -14.35 15.33 -2.12
C ALA A 40 -15.83 14.95 -2.25
N LEU A 41 -16.70 15.44 -1.36
CA LEU A 41 -18.15 15.26 -1.46
C LEU A 41 -18.76 15.98 -2.67
N GLU A 42 -18.19 17.11 -3.10
CA GLU A 42 -18.64 17.81 -4.30
C GLU A 42 -18.33 17.01 -5.57
N GLU A 43 -17.24 16.23 -5.55
CA GLU A 43 -16.83 15.32 -6.64
C GLU A 43 -17.58 13.98 -6.59
N GLY A 44 -17.77 13.42 -5.39
CA GLY A 44 -18.64 12.28 -5.09
C GLY A 44 -18.10 10.90 -5.47
N MET A 45 -16.99 10.82 -6.22
CA MET A 45 -16.41 9.53 -6.63
C MET A 45 -14.89 9.63 -6.79
N ILE A 46 -14.21 8.52 -6.50
CA ILE A 46 -12.79 8.31 -6.78
C ILE A 46 -12.59 7.01 -7.59
N VAL A 47 -11.76 7.07 -8.63
CA VAL A 47 -11.39 5.95 -9.49
C VAL A 47 -9.93 5.57 -9.28
N SER A 48 -9.69 4.41 -8.65
CA SER A 48 -8.35 3.90 -8.35
C SER A 48 -7.95 2.77 -9.28
N PHE A 49 -6.88 2.98 -10.05
CA PHE A 49 -6.35 1.95 -10.95
C PHE A 49 -5.44 0.96 -10.20
N ASP A 50 -5.54 -0.31 -10.60
CA ASP A 50 -4.72 -1.44 -10.13
C ASP A 50 -4.77 -1.65 -8.62
N THR A 51 -5.89 -1.28 -7.99
CA THR A 51 -6.12 -1.42 -6.55
C THR A 51 -7.12 -2.55 -6.31
N GLY A 52 -6.73 -3.78 -6.61
CA GLY A 52 -7.59 -4.95 -6.47
C GLY A 52 -7.87 -5.32 -5.00
N PRO A 53 -9.11 -5.69 -4.62
CA PRO A 53 -9.50 -5.90 -3.21
C PRO A 53 -8.84 -7.13 -2.56
N THR A 54 -8.38 -8.10 -3.36
CA THR A 54 -7.74 -9.34 -2.91
C THR A 54 -6.24 -9.17 -2.64
N TRP A 55 -5.66 -8.05 -3.04
CA TRP A 55 -4.24 -7.76 -2.86
C TRP A 55 -4.00 -6.96 -1.58
N ALA A 56 -2.96 -7.32 -0.83
CA ALA A 56 -2.45 -6.55 0.32
C ALA A 56 -3.52 -6.02 1.32
N ASN A 57 -4.65 -6.74 1.46
CA ASN A 57 -5.79 -6.37 2.30
C ASN A 57 -6.50 -5.05 1.89
N TRP A 58 -6.49 -4.69 0.61
CA TRP A 58 -7.22 -3.53 0.08
C TRP A 58 -8.72 -3.58 0.38
N ALA A 59 -9.35 -4.75 0.39
CA ALA A 59 -10.76 -4.89 0.76
C ALA A 59 -11.09 -4.27 2.13
N ALA A 60 -10.22 -4.46 3.14
CA ALA A 60 -10.42 -3.86 4.45
C ALA A 60 -10.22 -2.33 4.42
N GLN A 61 -9.26 -1.85 3.64
CA GLN A 61 -9.03 -0.41 3.45
C GLN A 61 -10.23 0.25 2.77
N PHE A 62 -10.83 -0.37 1.75
CA PHE A 62 -12.04 0.14 1.10
C PHE A 62 -13.22 0.20 2.06
N LYS A 63 -13.40 -0.83 2.89
CA LYS A 63 -14.43 -0.82 3.93
C LYS A 63 -14.21 0.31 4.94
N ALA A 64 -12.97 0.52 5.39
CA ALA A 64 -12.64 1.59 6.32
C ALA A 64 -12.82 2.98 5.69
N PHE A 65 -12.40 3.15 4.43
CA PHE A 65 -12.59 4.37 3.65
C PHE A 65 -14.07 4.71 3.51
N LYS A 66 -14.90 3.75 3.07
CA LYS A 66 -16.35 3.97 2.91
C LYS A 66 -17.05 4.27 4.22
N ALA A 67 -16.62 3.65 5.32
CA ALA A 67 -17.17 3.95 6.64
C ALA A 67 -16.86 5.39 7.10
N ARG A 68 -15.63 5.87 6.82
CA ARG A 68 -15.20 7.22 7.21
C ARG A 68 -15.71 8.32 6.27
N TYR A 69 -15.82 8.01 4.98
CA TYR A 69 -16.21 8.95 3.93
C TYR A 69 -17.44 8.43 3.15
N PRO A 70 -18.61 8.30 3.79
CA PRO A 70 -19.76 7.61 3.21
C PRO A 70 -20.31 8.25 1.92
N GLY A 71 -20.09 9.55 1.69
CA GLY A 71 -20.54 10.23 0.48
C GLY A 71 -19.59 10.18 -0.71
N VAL A 72 -18.42 9.53 -0.58
CA VAL A 72 -17.47 9.31 -1.68
C VAL A 72 -17.56 7.84 -2.12
N GLU A 73 -17.94 7.60 -3.37
CA GLU A 73 -17.93 6.26 -3.96
C GLU A 73 -16.54 5.92 -4.49
N MET A 74 -16.04 4.72 -4.19
CA MET A 74 -14.75 4.25 -4.71
C MET A 74 -14.97 3.19 -5.79
N VAL A 75 -14.49 3.48 -6.99
CA VAL A 75 -14.42 2.55 -8.11
C VAL A 75 -12.96 2.14 -8.28
N TYR A 76 -12.72 0.85 -8.52
CA TYR A 76 -11.38 0.33 -8.73
C TYR A 76 -11.33 -0.72 -9.83
N ASN A 77 -10.13 -0.96 -10.35
CA ASN A 77 -9.85 -2.09 -11.23
C ASN A 77 -8.60 -2.83 -10.77
N ASP A 78 -8.34 -3.97 -11.41
CA ASP A 78 -7.20 -4.84 -11.15
C ASP A 78 -6.56 -5.20 -12.51
N LEU A 79 -5.64 -4.36 -12.97
CA LEU A 79 -5.11 -4.38 -14.36
C LEU A 79 -3.72 -4.98 -14.45
N GLY A 80 -2.94 -4.92 -13.36
CA GLY A 80 -1.50 -5.14 -13.36
C GLY A 80 -0.72 -3.88 -13.73
N SER A 81 0.41 -3.69 -13.04
CA SER A 81 1.18 -2.44 -13.02
C SER A 81 1.58 -1.88 -14.39
N ALA A 82 2.04 -2.73 -15.32
CA ALA A 82 2.42 -2.28 -16.67
C ALA A 82 1.20 -1.84 -17.51
N ALA A 83 0.08 -2.57 -17.39
CA ALA A 83 -1.16 -2.22 -18.09
C ALA A 83 -1.73 -0.90 -17.56
N THR A 84 -1.58 -0.62 -16.27
CA THR A 84 -1.95 0.66 -15.65
C THR A 84 -1.22 1.83 -16.29
N VAL A 85 0.09 1.76 -16.45
CA VAL A 85 0.86 2.85 -17.09
C VAL A 85 0.41 3.06 -18.54
N VAL A 86 0.13 1.98 -19.28
CA VAL A 86 -0.42 2.07 -20.64
C VAL A 86 -1.79 2.75 -20.63
N ALA A 87 -2.68 2.39 -19.70
CA ALA A 87 -4.01 2.98 -19.59
C ALA A 87 -3.94 4.49 -19.24
N LEU A 88 -3.04 4.88 -18.34
CA LEU A 88 -2.77 6.28 -18.01
C LEU A 88 -2.26 7.06 -19.24
N ASP A 89 -1.27 6.54 -19.97
CA ASP A 89 -0.75 7.22 -21.17
C ASP A 89 -1.81 7.38 -22.26
N LYS A 90 -2.63 6.35 -22.48
CA LYS A 90 -3.72 6.41 -23.46
C LYS A 90 -4.84 7.37 -23.07
N SER A 91 -5.04 7.59 -21.77
CA SER A 91 -6.07 8.49 -21.25
C SER A 91 -5.55 9.86 -20.84
N LYS A 92 -4.26 10.19 -20.99
CA LYS A 92 -3.66 11.43 -20.43
C LYS A 92 -4.34 12.74 -20.85
N ASN A 93 -4.92 12.81 -22.04
CA ASN A 93 -5.64 14.00 -22.51
C ASN A 93 -7.09 14.09 -21.99
N ARG A 94 -7.57 13.04 -21.33
CA ARG A 94 -8.86 12.94 -20.64
C ARG A 94 -8.76 11.88 -19.54
N PRO A 95 -8.07 12.18 -18.43
CA PRO A 95 -7.75 11.21 -17.39
C PRO A 95 -8.98 10.42 -16.94
N GLN A 96 -8.79 9.13 -16.65
CA GLN A 96 -9.86 8.22 -16.21
C GLN A 96 -9.60 7.64 -14.81
N ALA A 97 -8.47 7.99 -14.20
CA ALA A 97 -8.04 7.53 -12.90
C ALA A 97 -7.66 8.74 -12.05
N ASP A 98 -8.03 8.70 -10.77
CA ASP A 98 -7.66 9.70 -9.77
C ASP A 98 -6.43 9.21 -8.98
N THR A 99 -6.32 7.90 -8.79
CA THR A 99 -5.16 7.25 -8.16
C THR A 99 -4.72 6.02 -8.92
N ALA A 100 -3.47 5.62 -8.74
CA ALA A 100 -2.95 4.35 -9.25
C ALA A 100 -2.00 3.72 -8.23
N TYR A 101 -2.13 2.41 -8.05
CA TYR A 101 -1.23 1.61 -7.21
C TYR A 101 -0.50 0.60 -8.10
N TYR A 102 0.83 0.55 -8.05
CA TYR A 102 1.62 -0.35 -8.90
C TYR A 102 3.03 -0.59 -8.34
N PHE A 103 3.77 -1.53 -8.94
CA PHE A 103 5.18 -1.77 -8.62
C PHE A 103 6.06 -0.53 -8.85
N ALA A 104 7.11 -0.37 -8.04
CA ALA A 104 7.96 0.82 -8.01
C ALA A 104 8.55 1.22 -9.38
N ALA A 105 8.95 0.25 -10.21
CA ALA A 105 9.46 0.56 -11.55
C ALA A 105 8.39 1.20 -12.46
N SER A 106 7.11 0.85 -12.28
CA SER A 106 5.99 1.47 -13.01
C SER A 106 5.75 2.92 -12.59
N ALA A 107 6.04 3.27 -11.34
CA ALA A 107 5.99 4.65 -10.86
C ALA A 107 7.02 5.53 -11.56
N LEU A 108 8.24 5.02 -11.71
CA LEU A 108 9.32 5.70 -12.43
C LEU A 108 8.95 5.91 -13.91
N ASP A 109 8.39 4.89 -14.55
CA ASP A 109 7.93 4.98 -15.94
C ASP A 109 6.81 6.02 -16.10
N ALA A 110 5.78 5.97 -15.24
CA ALA A 110 4.66 6.91 -15.27
C ALA A 110 5.10 8.37 -15.05
N ALA A 111 5.99 8.61 -14.08
CA ALA A 111 6.55 9.93 -13.83
C ALA A 111 7.38 10.43 -15.01
N SER A 112 8.24 9.58 -15.60
CA SER A 112 9.06 9.94 -16.77
C SER A 112 8.24 10.32 -18.00
N LYS A 113 7.01 9.80 -18.10
CA LYS A 113 6.05 10.08 -19.16
C LYS A 113 5.11 11.25 -18.87
N GLY A 114 5.23 11.88 -17.69
CA GLY A 114 4.35 12.99 -17.27
C GLY A 114 2.89 12.56 -17.07
N LEU A 115 2.65 11.38 -16.52
CA LEU A 115 1.31 10.81 -16.33
C LEU A 115 0.73 11.01 -14.92
N VAL A 116 1.51 11.59 -14.02
CA VAL A 116 1.18 11.75 -12.59
C VAL A 116 1.49 13.17 -12.15
N GLU A 117 0.69 13.65 -11.20
CA GLU A 117 0.83 14.96 -10.57
C GLU A 117 1.61 14.87 -9.26
N ASP A 118 2.15 16.00 -8.80
CA ASP A 118 2.83 16.09 -7.51
C ASP A 118 1.82 16.00 -6.36
N PHE A 119 2.01 15.04 -5.44
CA PHE A 119 1.20 14.96 -4.22
C PHE A 119 2.00 14.45 -3.03
N LYS A 120 1.99 15.22 -1.93
CA LYS A 120 2.65 14.85 -0.66
C LYS A 120 1.56 14.57 0.39
N PRO A 121 1.24 13.30 0.69
CA PRO A 121 0.29 12.97 1.75
C PRO A 121 0.80 13.39 3.13
N VAL A 122 -0.09 13.35 4.11
CA VAL A 122 0.30 13.45 5.52
C VAL A 122 1.36 12.39 5.83
N ASN A 123 2.38 12.78 6.60
CA ASN A 123 3.55 11.96 6.93
C ASN A 123 4.52 11.67 5.77
N PHE A 124 4.39 12.31 4.60
CA PHE A 124 5.32 12.12 3.48
C PHE A 124 6.79 12.31 3.89
N ASP A 125 7.08 13.28 4.75
CA ASP A 125 8.42 13.56 5.26
C ASP A 125 8.99 12.52 6.22
N LYS A 126 8.16 11.57 6.66
CA LYS A 126 8.61 10.43 7.47
C LYS A 126 9.08 9.25 6.61
N LEU A 127 8.79 9.26 5.30
CA LEU A 127 9.24 8.19 4.40
C LEU A 127 10.75 8.34 4.13
N PRO A 128 11.52 7.23 4.16
CA PRO A 128 12.90 7.23 3.68
C PRO A 128 13.00 7.77 2.25
N GLU A 129 14.10 8.47 1.95
CA GLU A 129 14.32 9.07 0.61
C GLU A 129 14.23 8.04 -0.52
N ALA A 130 14.72 6.81 -0.31
CA ALA A 130 14.62 5.74 -1.30
C ALA A 130 13.17 5.31 -1.64
N PHE A 131 12.20 5.71 -0.81
CA PHE A 131 10.80 5.31 -0.92
C PHE A 131 9.87 6.45 -1.35
N ARG A 132 10.42 7.60 -1.77
CA ARG A 132 9.65 8.73 -2.26
C ARG A 132 10.40 9.51 -3.34
N GLN A 133 9.65 10.15 -4.23
CA GLN A 133 10.19 11.15 -5.14
C GLN A 133 10.19 12.52 -4.45
N GLU A 134 11.15 13.41 -4.74
CA GLU A 134 11.32 14.69 -4.03
C GLU A 134 10.07 15.60 -4.02
N ASN A 135 9.36 15.69 -5.15
CA ASN A 135 8.15 16.50 -5.33
C ASN A 135 6.86 15.74 -5.00
N GLY A 136 6.91 14.42 -4.84
CA GLY A 136 5.75 13.59 -4.50
C GLY A 136 5.01 13.02 -5.71
N GLN A 137 5.65 12.94 -6.88
CA GLN A 137 5.07 12.24 -8.05
C GLN A 137 4.80 10.76 -7.78
N TRP A 138 5.55 10.16 -6.85
CA TRP A 138 5.31 8.82 -6.35
C TRP A 138 5.88 8.65 -4.93
N PHE A 139 5.31 7.72 -4.19
CA PHE A 139 5.81 7.26 -2.90
C PHE A 139 5.40 5.82 -2.62
N THR A 140 6.15 5.12 -1.78
CA THR A 140 5.93 3.73 -1.42
C THR A 140 5.02 3.63 -0.19
N ILE A 141 3.96 2.84 -0.29
CA ILE A 141 3.03 2.59 0.84
C ILE A 141 3.27 1.26 1.55
N HIS A 142 3.99 0.32 0.92
CA HIS A 142 4.48 -0.91 1.54
C HIS A 142 5.58 -1.56 0.70
N THR A 143 6.34 -2.47 1.30
CA THR A 143 7.37 -3.27 0.63
C THR A 143 6.99 -4.74 0.60
N LEU A 144 7.48 -5.47 -0.40
CA LEU A 144 7.25 -6.91 -0.56
C LEU A 144 8.59 -7.62 -0.69
N ASN A 145 8.65 -8.85 -0.22
CA ASN A 145 9.76 -9.75 -0.45
C ASN A 145 9.28 -10.90 -1.34
N VAL A 146 10.09 -11.27 -2.33
CA VAL A 146 9.82 -12.44 -3.15
C VAL A 146 10.12 -13.69 -2.32
N SER A 147 9.15 -14.58 -2.23
CA SER A 147 9.20 -15.79 -1.41
C SER A 147 8.58 -16.97 -2.14
N PHE A 148 8.92 -18.19 -1.72
CA PHE A 148 8.28 -19.40 -2.22
C PHE A 148 6.96 -19.66 -1.49
N LEU A 149 5.90 -19.89 -2.25
CA LEU A 149 4.63 -20.42 -1.75
C LEU A 149 4.49 -21.86 -2.23
N VAL A 150 4.62 -22.83 -1.32
CA VAL A 150 4.74 -24.25 -1.64
C VAL A 150 3.52 -25.02 -1.16
N ASN A 151 2.93 -25.82 -2.04
CA ASN A 151 1.86 -26.76 -1.66
C ASN A 151 2.48 -28.05 -1.10
N THR A 152 2.58 -28.14 0.22
CA THR A 152 3.21 -29.28 0.93
C THR A 152 2.45 -30.61 0.82
N LYS A 153 1.25 -30.61 0.23
CA LYS A 153 0.54 -31.86 -0.13
C LYS A 153 1.06 -32.49 -1.41
N LEU A 154 1.71 -31.70 -2.26
CA LEU A 154 2.22 -32.14 -3.57
C LEU A 154 3.74 -32.13 -3.63
N VAL A 155 4.39 -31.31 -2.80
CA VAL A 155 5.85 -31.13 -2.77
C VAL A 155 6.36 -31.58 -1.40
N GLU A 156 6.96 -32.78 -1.35
CA GLU A 156 7.55 -33.32 -0.12
C GLU A 156 8.88 -32.65 0.22
N ASN A 157 9.73 -32.42 -0.78
CA ASN A 157 11.00 -31.71 -0.64
C ASN A 157 10.78 -30.23 -0.91
N VAL A 158 10.51 -29.46 0.15
CA VAL A 158 10.25 -28.01 0.06
C VAL A 158 11.57 -27.29 -0.33
N PRO A 159 11.58 -26.46 -1.40
CA PRO A 159 12.75 -25.68 -1.76
C PRO A 159 13.06 -24.62 -0.72
N GLU A 160 14.34 -24.47 -0.35
CA GLU A 160 14.82 -23.45 0.60
C GLU A 160 15.63 -22.36 -0.12
N SER A 161 16.00 -22.58 -1.37
CA SER A 161 16.77 -21.67 -2.21
C SER A 161 16.31 -21.68 -3.66
N TRP A 162 16.70 -20.66 -4.42
CA TRP A 162 16.46 -20.61 -5.87
C TRP A 162 17.13 -21.75 -6.64
N ALA A 163 18.19 -22.35 -6.08
CA ALA A 163 18.86 -23.48 -6.69
C ALA A 163 18.08 -24.79 -6.54
N ASP A 164 17.07 -24.83 -5.65
CA ASP A 164 16.22 -26.00 -5.41
C ASP A 164 14.99 -26.05 -6.34
N LEU A 165 14.73 -24.98 -7.11
CA LEU A 165 13.64 -24.88 -8.12
C LEU A 165 14.10 -25.37 -9.50
#